data_AF-C0B902-F1
#
_entry.id   AF-C0B902-F1
#
_cell.length_a   1.000
_cell.length_b   1.000
_cell.length_c   1.000
_cell.angle_alpha   90.00
_cell.angle_beta   90.00
_cell.angle_gamma   90.00
#
_symmetry.space_group_name_H-M   'P 1'
#
loop_
_entity.id
_entity.type
_entity.pdbx_description
1 polymer ?
#
loop_
_entity_poly.entity_id
_entity_poly.type
_entity_poly.pdbx_seq_one_letter_code
_entity_poly.pdbx_strand_id
1 'polypeptide(L)'
;MGDSGVKYDIFTPRLQQQMQKLVSHADVITPNLTELCLLTHSDFAGLTKYKDEPDYLDRIARIAAPLKETQIQTIIVTGILYQAPSDDTVKYYNLVLENDQISVISSGIHGGSYSGTGDLLSAVVCASMVQGKSAAAGVEKACRFIERSLIDTVADQIPRNDGINFESHLSMLLD
;
A
#
# COMPACT_ATOMS: atom_id res chain seq x y z
N MET A 1 -8.40 8.01 2.24
CA MET A 1 -9.86 7.84 1.94
C MET A 1 -10.53 6.92 2.95
N GLY A 2 -9.83 5.88 3.40
CA GLY A 2 -10.27 5.00 4.47
C GLY A 2 -9.17 4.01 4.80
N ASP A 3 -9.37 3.21 5.82
CA ASP A 3 -8.45 2.14 6.19
C ASP A 3 -9.22 1.00 6.88
N SER A 4 -8.67 -0.22 6.84
CA SER A 4 -9.26 -1.41 7.45
C SER A 4 -10.74 -1.65 7.12
N GLY A 5 -11.15 -1.36 5.87
CA GLY A 5 -12.51 -1.52 5.39
C GLY A 5 -13.47 -0.39 5.78
N VAL A 6 -13.00 0.62 6.51
CA VAL A 6 -13.82 1.72 7.03
C VAL A 6 -13.42 3.03 6.35
N LYS A 7 -14.41 3.78 5.86
CA LYS A 7 -14.19 5.13 5.34
C LYS A 7 -13.88 6.08 6.50
N TYR A 8 -12.95 7.01 6.33
CA TYR A 8 -12.79 8.08 7.31
C TYR A 8 -14.04 8.97 7.33
N ASP A 9 -14.39 9.53 8.48
CA ASP A 9 -15.62 10.35 8.65
C ASP A 9 -15.68 11.54 7.69
N ILE A 10 -14.51 12.10 7.35
CA ILE A 10 -14.37 13.19 6.38
C ILE A 10 -14.62 12.76 4.93
N PHE A 11 -14.65 11.46 4.64
CA PHE A 11 -14.74 10.88 3.31
C PHE A 11 -16.20 10.78 2.82
N THR A 12 -16.77 11.96 2.58
CA THR A 12 -18.13 12.13 2.05
C THR A 12 -18.28 11.65 0.60
N PRO A 13 -19.50 11.38 0.12
CA PRO A 13 -19.74 11.08 -1.30
C PRO A 13 -19.19 12.13 -2.26
N ARG A 14 -19.23 13.41 -1.87
CA ARG A 14 -18.65 14.50 -2.66
C ARG A 14 -17.13 14.37 -2.74
N LEU A 15 -16.45 14.08 -1.62
CA LEU A 15 -15.00 13.88 -1.62
C LEU A 15 -14.61 12.64 -2.45
N GLN A 16 -15.39 11.56 -2.38
CA GLN A 16 -15.18 10.38 -3.23
C GLN A 16 -15.23 10.74 -4.72
N GLN A 17 -16.23 11.51 -5.16
CA GLN A 17 -16.33 11.94 -6.55
C GLN A 17 -15.14 12.81 -6.99
N GLN A 18 -14.65 13.71 -6.13
CA GLN A 18 -13.47 14.53 -6.45
C GLN A 18 -12.20 13.68 -6.49
N MET A 19 -12.07 12.70 -5.60
CA MET A 19 -10.94 11.79 -5.58
C MET A 19 -10.88 10.93 -6.85
N GLN A 20 -12.01 10.43 -7.33
CA GLN A 20 -12.07 9.70 -8.60
C GLN A 20 -11.59 10.55 -9.79
N LYS A 21 -11.96 11.83 -9.82
CA LYS A 21 -11.46 12.77 -10.84
C LYS A 21 -9.95 12.98 -10.72
N LEU A 22 -9.44 13.19 -9.51
CA LEU A 22 -8.01 13.37 -9.27
C LEU A 22 -7.21 12.13 -9.70
N VAL A 23 -7.65 10.94 -9.29
CA VAL A 23 -7.03 9.66 -9.63
C VAL A 23 -7.00 9.44 -11.15
N SER A 24 -8.04 9.85 -11.88
CA SER A 24 -8.08 9.71 -13.35
C SER A 24 -7.03 10.52 -14.11
N HIS A 25 -6.36 11.47 -13.45
CA HIS A 25 -5.28 12.28 -14.01
C HIS A 25 -3.88 11.87 -13.50
N ALA A 26 -3.77 10.82 -12.68
CA ALA A 26 -2.50 10.37 -12.13
C ALA A 26 -1.81 9.35 -13.05
N ASP A 27 -0.49 9.39 -13.14
CA ASP A 27 0.31 8.34 -13.79
C ASP A 27 0.54 7.15 -12.86
N VAL A 28 0.61 7.42 -11.55
CA VAL A 28 0.87 6.44 -10.48
C VAL A 28 -0.13 6.66 -9.35
N ILE A 29 -0.73 5.58 -8.83
CA ILE A 29 -1.54 5.63 -7.60
C ILE A 29 -1.09 4.57 -6.59
N THR A 30 -1.23 4.89 -5.30
CA THR A 30 -0.79 4.05 -4.17
C THR A 30 -1.93 3.69 -3.19
N PRO A 31 -3.14 3.31 -3.66
CA PRO A 31 -4.27 3.06 -2.76
C PRO A 31 -3.94 1.93 -1.79
N ASN A 32 -4.34 2.06 -0.52
CA ASN A 32 -4.45 0.87 0.32
C ASN A 32 -5.63 -0.02 -0.14
N LEU A 33 -5.74 -1.26 0.36
CA LEU A 33 -6.80 -2.18 -0.03
C LEU A 33 -8.22 -1.61 0.15
N THR A 34 -8.46 -0.83 1.21
CA THR A 34 -9.75 -0.15 1.43
C THR A 34 -10.01 0.89 0.35
N GLU A 35 -9.00 1.71 0.05
CA GLU A 35 -9.08 2.77 -0.95
C GLU A 35 -9.28 2.20 -2.35
N LEU A 36 -8.62 1.08 -2.66
CA LEU A 36 -8.85 0.34 -3.90
C LEU A 36 -10.32 -0.04 -4.02
N CYS A 37 -10.92 -0.64 -2.99
CA CYS A 37 -12.34 -1.00 -3.00
C CYS A 37 -13.24 0.22 -3.17
N LEU A 38 -12.88 1.37 -2.58
CA LEU A 38 -13.63 2.62 -2.75
C LEU A 38 -13.54 3.18 -4.17
N LEU A 39 -12.37 3.09 -4.80
CA LEU A 39 -12.15 3.55 -6.17
C LEU A 39 -12.87 2.67 -7.20
N THR A 40 -12.91 1.36 -6.98
CA THR A 40 -13.49 0.38 -7.90
C THR A 40 -14.93 0.01 -7.56
N HIS A 41 -15.51 0.62 -6.51
CA HIS A 41 -16.82 0.26 -5.97
C HIS A 41 -16.97 -1.23 -5.60
N SER A 42 -15.87 -1.88 -5.21
CA SER A 42 -15.84 -3.29 -4.81
C SER A 42 -16.22 -3.46 -3.34
N ASP A 43 -16.82 -4.60 -3.00
CA ASP A 43 -17.14 -4.96 -1.62
C ASP A 43 -15.89 -5.46 -0.87
N PHE A 44 -15.38 -4.65 0.05
CA PHE A 44 -14.22 -5.00 0.88
C PHE A 44 -14.47 -6.25 1.74
N ALA A 45 -15.65 -6.38 2.34
CA ALA A 45 -15.98 -7.53 3.18
C ALA A 45 -16.12 -8.80 2.33
N GLY A 46 -16.71 -8.68 1.14
CA GLY A 46 -16.77 -9.76 0.16
C GLY A 46 -15.39 -10.21 -0.32
N LEU A 47 -14.49 -9.27 -0.63
CA LEU A 47 -13.13 -9.56 -1.07
C LEU A 47 -12.31 -10.25 0.02
N THR A 48 -12.33 -9.72 1.25
CA THR A 48 -11.52 -10.22 2.37
C THR A 48 -11.96 -11.57 2.92
N LYS A 49 -13.14 -12.09 2.53
CA LYS A 49 -13.53 -13.50 2.79
C LYS A 49 -12.59 -14.50 2.13
N TYR A 50 -11.95 -14.10 1.04
CA TYR A 50 -11.01 -14.93 0.28
C TYR A 50 -9.57 -14.79 0.76
N LYS A 51 -9.32 -14.10 1.88
CA LYS A 51 -7.95 -13.82 2.38
C LYS A 51 -7.13 -15.08 2.68
N ASP A 52 -7.78 -16.22 2.88
CA ASP A 52 -7.11 -17.49 3.18
C ASP A 52 -6.97 -18.36 1.90
N GLU A 53 -7.44 -17.87 0.75
CA GLU A 53 -7.32 -18.57 -0.54
C GLU A 53 -5.98 -18.27 -1.22
N PRO A 54 -5.40 -19.23 -1.96
CA PRO A 54 -4.12 -19.05 -2.64
C PRO A 54 -4.17 -18.02 -3.78
N ASP A 55 -5.35 -17.74 -4.34
CA ASP A 55 -5.53 -16.76 -5.42
C ASP A 55 -5.94 -15.37 -4.92
N TYR A 56 -5.84 -15.10 -3.61
CA TYR A 56 -6.30 -13.84 -3.02
C TYR A 56 -5.63 -12.60 -3.65
N LEU A 57 -4.31 -12.64 -3.84
CA LEU A 57 -3.58 -11.54 -4.47
C LEU A 57 -3.98 -11.37 -5.95
N ASP A 58 -4.25 -12.46 -6.66
CA ASP A 58 -4.75 -12.40 -8.05
C ASP A 58 -6.15 -11.77 -8.12
N ARG A 59 -7.01 -12.05 -7.15
CA ARG A 59 -8.34 -11.40 -7.05
C ARG A 59 -8.20 -9.89 -6.86
N ILE A 60 -7.28 -9.45 -6.00
CA ILE A 60 -6.98 -8.03 -5.80
C ILE A 60 -6.42 -7.41 -7.09
N ALA A 61 -5.51 -8.10 -7.79
CA ALA A 61 -4.98 -7.64 -9.07
C ALA A 61 -6.08 -7.44 -10.11
N ARG A 62 -7.03 -8.38 -10.22
CA ARG A 62 -8.18 -8.27 -11.14
C ARG A 62 -9.10 -7.10 -10.80
N ILE A 63 -9.26 -6.77 -9.52
CA ILE A 63 -10.03 -5.59 -9.09
C ILE A 63 -9.29 -4.30 -9.44
N ALA A 64 -7.97 -4.27 -9.33
CA ALA A 64 -7.16 -3.10 -9.64
C ALA A 64 -7.00 -2.86 -11.16
N ALA A 65 -6.95 -3.93 -11.95
CA ALA A 65 -6.65 -3.86 -13.39
C ALA A 65 -7.52 -2.86 -14.19
N PRO A 66 -8.86 -2.76 -13.99
CA PRO A 66 -9.69 -1.80 -14.71
C PRO A 66 -9.29 -0.33 -14.49
N LEU A 67 -8.60 0.00 -13.38
CA LEU A 67 -8.12 1.38 -13.16
C LEU A 67 -7.02 1.77 -14.17
N LYS A 68 -6.32 0.81 -14.77
CA LYS A 68 -5.33 1.05 -15.84
C LYS A 68 -5.95 1.43 -17.19
N GLU A 69 -7.27 1.36 -17.36
CA GLU A 69 -7.94 1.82 -18.59
C GLU A 69 -7.90 3.35 -18.78
N THR A 70 -7.35 4.07 -17.81
CA THR A 70 -7.16 5.53 -17.82
C THR A 70 -5.70 5.90 -18.12
N GLN A 71 -5.24 7.09 -17.73
CA GLN A 71 -3.83 7.49 -17.86
C GLN A 71 -2.90 6.72 -16.90
N ILE A 72 -3.46 6.06 -15.88
CA ILE A 72 -2.71 5.36 -14.82
C ILE A 72 -1.88 4.22 -15.40
N GLN A 73 -0.55 4.35 -15.31
CA GLN A 73 0.41 3.34 -15.76
C GLN A 73 0.80 2.37 -14.66
N THR A 74 0.81 2.86 -13.41
CA THR A 74 1.27 2.10 -12.24
C THR A 74 0.25 2.17 -11.10
N ILE A 75 -0.10 1.01 -10.56
CA ILE A 75 -0.97 0.88 -9.38
C ILE A 75 -0.21 0.10 -8.31
N ILE A 76 -0.13 0.65 -7.11
CA ILE A 76 0.49 0.01 -5.95
C ILE A 76 -0.58 -0.16 -4.89
N VAL A 77 -1.12 -1.37 -4.75
CA VAL A 77 -2.09 -1.68 -3.72
C VAL A 77 -1.35 -2.01 -2.43
N THR A 78 -1.49 -1.17 -1.41
CA THR A 78 -0.77 -1.29 -0.14
C THR A 78 -1.63 -1.88 0.97
N GLY A 79 -1.00 -2.31 2.06
CA GLY A 79 -1.70 -2.69 3.30
C GLY A 79 -2.55 -3.97 3.18
N ILE A 80 -2.20 -4.89 2.29
CA ILE A 80 -2.92 -6.16 2.14
C ILE A 80 -2.46 -7.12 3.25
N LEU A 81 -3.33 -7.46 4.19
CA LEU A 81 -3.05 -8.53 5.15
C LEU A 81 -3.29 -9.88 4.49
N TYR A 82 -2.24 -10.69 4.43
CA TYR A 82 -2.28 -12.01 3.80
C TYR A 82 -1.26 -12.95 4.44
N GLN A 83 -1.59 -14.23 4.50
CA GLN A 83 -0.64 -15.30 4.80
C GLN A 83 -0.57 -16.20 3.58
N ALA A 84 0.50 -16.06 2.79
CA ALA A 84 0.70 -16.95 1.66
C ALA A 84 0.94 -18.38 2.16
N PRO A 85 0.69 -19.42 1.34
CA PRO A 85 0.96 -20.82 1.73
C PRO A 85 2.41 -21.08 2.16
N SER A 86 3.36 -20.26 1.71
CA SER A 86 4.78 -20.31 2.08
C SER A 86 5.15 -19.49 3.32
N ASP A 87 4.21 -18.75 3.90
CA ASP A 87 4.45 -17.90 5.06
C ASP A 87 4.13 -18.64 6.37
N ASP A 88 5.03 -18.53 7.34
CA ASP A 88 4.81 -19.03 8.71
C ASP A 88 3.78 -18.18 9.47
N THR A 89 3.62 -16.91 9.10
CA THR A 89 2.74 -15.93 9.77
C THR A 89 2.09 -14.98 8.77
N VAL A 90 0.99 -14.33 9.16
CA VAL A 90 0.40 -13.21 8.40
C VAL A 90 1.43 -12.09 8.22
N LYS A 91 1.48 -11.51 7.03
CA LYS A 91 2.35 -10.39 6.64
C LYS A 91 1.53 -9.26 6.00
N TYR A 92 2.16 -8.10 5.89
CA TYR A 92 1.68 -7.07 4.97
C TYR A 92 2.23 -7.34 3.57
N TYR A 93 1.36 -7.26 2.59
CA TYR A 93 1.65 -7.41 1.18
C TYR A 93 1.34 -6.10 0.44
N ASN A 94 2.20 -5.79 -0.52
CA ASN A 94 2.04 -4.71 -1.48
C ASN A 94 2.06 -5.31 -2.89
N LEU A 95 1.05 -4.99 -3.67
CA LEU A 95 0.87 -5.49 -5.03
C LEU A 95 1.15 -4.35 -6.01
N VAL A 96 2.13 -4.53 -6.90
CA VAL A 96 2.53 -3.53 -7.89
C VAL A 96 2.13 -4.01 -9.27
N LEU A 97 1.26 -3.27 -9.95
CA LEU A 97 0.90 -3.48 -11.34
C LEU A 97 1.62 -2.42 -12.17
N GLU A 98 2.68 -2.80 -12.88
CA GLU A 98 3.54 -1.89 -13.67
C GLU A 98 3.93 -2.60 -14.98
N ASN A 99 3.79 -1.94 -16.14
CA ASN A 99 4.15 -2.50 -17.46
C ASN A 99 3.58 -3.92 -17.73
N ASP A 100 2.28 -4.13 -17.46
CA ASP A 100 1.59 -5.43 -17.53
C ASP A 100 2.19 -6.56 -16.68
N GLN A 101 3.11 -6.23 -15.79
CA GLN A 101 3.69 -7.14 -14.82
C GLN A 101 3.09 -6.91 -13.43
N ILE A 102 2.98 -8.00 -12.69
CA ILE A 102 2.57 -7.99 -11.30
C ILE A 102 3.80 -8.34 -10.46
N SER A 103 4.17 -7.45 -9.54
CA SER A 103 5.16 -7.73 -8.50
C SER A 103 4.49 -7.73 -7.13
N VAL A 104 4.95 -8.62 -6.27
CA VAL A 104 4.40 -8.81 -4.92
C VAL A 104 5.55 -8.65 -3.93
N ILE A 105 5.43 -7.69 -3.02
CA ILE A 105 6.43 -7.39 -2.01
C ILE A 105 5.77 -7.53 -0.64
N SER A 106 6.36 -8.32 0.26
CA SER A 106 5.85 -8.47 1.63
C SER A 106 6.81 -7.93 2.67
N SER A 107 6.27 -7.57 3.83
CA SER A 107 7.01 -7.15 5.02
C SER A 107 6.40 -7.77 6.28
N GLY A 108 7.21 -7.92 7.32
CA GLY A 108 6.71 -8.34 8.64
C GLY A 108 5.70 -7.34 9.22
N ILE A 109 4.89 -7.83 10.15
CA ILE A 109 3.99 -7.00 10.96
C ILE A 109 4.71 -6.70 12.28
N HIS A 110 5.01 -5.43 12.52
CA HIS A 110 5.69 -4.97 13.74
C HIS A 110 4.82 -3.95 14.46
N GLY A 111 4.37 -4.29 15.67
CA GLY A 111 3.46 -3.44 16.43
C GLY A 111 2.04 -3.43 15.83
N GLY A 112 1.49 -2.25 15.58
CA GLY A 112 0.18 -2.10 14.93
C GLY A 112 0.20 -1.05 13.82
N SER A 113 -0.96 -0.52 13.45
CA SER A 113 -1.03 0.55 12.44
C SER A 113 -0.47 1.85 13.00
N TYR A 114 0.56 2.39 12.34
CA TYR A 114 1.19 3.68 12.64
C TYR A 114 0.84 4.69 11.55
N SER A 115 0.55 5.92 11.98
CA SER A 115 0.25 7.02 11.06
C SER A 115 1.46 7.34 10.16
N GLY A 116 1.19 7.74 8.91
CA GLY A 116 2.23 8.21 7.98
C GLY A 116 3.02 7.14 7.23
N THR A 117 2.85 5.84 7.54
CA THR A 117 3.55 4.75 6.83
C THR A 117 3.24 4.71 5.33
N GLY A 118 1.98 4.93 4.95
CA GLY A 118 1.57 5.06 3.54
C GLY A 118 2.17 6.28 2.83
N ASP A 119 2.34 7.40 3.56
CA ASP A 119 2.96 8.61 3.03
C ASP A 119 4.47 8.39 2.79
N LEU A 120 5.16 7.74 3.74
CA LEU A 120 6.56 7.34 3.59
C LEU A 120 6.75 6.39 2.42
N LEU A 121 5.88 5.39 2.27
CA LEU A 121 5.93 4.46 1.14
C LEU A 121 5.79 5.22 -0.18
N SER A 122 4.77 6.07 -0.28
CA SER A 122 4.51 6.85 -1.49
C SER A 122 5.67 7.79 -1.83
N ALA A 123 6.28 8.42 -0.83
CA ALA A 123 7.44 9.31 -1.01
C ALA A 123 8.67 8.56 -1.52
N VAL A 124 9.01 7.41 -0.91
CA VAL A 124 10.17 6.60 -1.31
C VAL A 124 9.97 6.01 -2.71
N VAL A 125 8.78 5.52 -3.02
CA VAL A 125 8.44 5.03 -4.36
C VAL A 125 8.57 6.16 -5.39
N CYS A 126 7.99 7.33 -5.12
CA CYS A 126 8.06 8.47 -6.02
C CYS A 126 9.52 8.86 -6.30
N ALA A 127 10.35 8.98 -5.26
CA ALA A 127 11.77 9.27 -5.40
C ALA A 127 12.50 8.20 -6.23
N SER A 128 12.21 6.92 -5.99
CA SER A 128 12.78 5.80 -6.75
C SER A 128 12.42 5.86 -8.23
N MET A 129 11.17 6.15 -8.56
CA MET A 129 10.71 6.27 -9.95
C MET A 129 11.32 7.48 -10.65
N VAL A 130 11.47 8.62 -9.95
CA VAL A 130 12.17 9.81 -10.48
C VAL A 130 13.65 9.49 -10.79
N GLN A 131 14.28 8.59 -10.04
CA GLN A 131 15.63 8.09 -10.33
C GLN A 131 15.68 7.09 -11.49
N GLY A 132 14.55 6.82 -12.16
CA GLY A 132 14.47 5.88 -13.28
C GLY A 132 14.41 4.40 -12.87
N LYS A 133 14.17 4.11 -11.59
CA LYS A 133 13.97 2.73 -11.10
C LYS A 133 12.50 2.33 -11.22
N SER A 134 12.23 1.03 -11.20
CA SER A 134 10.86 0.50 -11.21
C SER A 134 10.10 0.85 -9.92
N ALA A 135 8.78 0.90 -10.02
CA ALA A 135 7.92 1.03 -8.85
C ALA A 135 8.13 -0.11 -7.85
N ALA A 136 8.31 -1.34 -8.34
CA ALA A 136 8.60 -2.51 -7.50
C ALA A 136 9.88 -2.34 -6.66
N ALA A 137 10.96 -1.83 -7.26
CA ALA A 137 12.20 -1.53 -6.53
C ALA A 137 11.99 -0.43 -5.47
N GLY A 138 11.18 0.57 -5.78
CA GLY A 138 10.78 1.61 -4.84
C GLY A 138 10.01 1.06 -3.64
N VAL A 139 9.04 0.16 -3.89
CA VAL A 139 8.24 -0.49 -2.84
C VAL A 139 9.11 -1.39 -1.96
N GLU A 140 10.03 -2.16 -2.55
CA GLU A 140 10.97 -2.99 -1.78
C GLU A 140 11.87 -2.14 -0.87
N LYS A 141 12.43 -1.05 -1.40
CA LYS A 141 13.24 -0.10 -0.63
C LYS A 141 12.42 0.55 0.50
N ALA A 142 11.20 0.97 0.21
CA ALA A 142 10.27 1.53 1.19
C ALA A 142 9.92 0.54 2.29
N CYS A 143 9.56 -0.70 1.94
CA CYS A 143 9.21 -1.74 2.91
C CYS A 143 10.35 -2.00 3.88
N ARG A 144 11.58 -2.16 3.39
CA ARG A 144 12.76 -2.37 4.24
C ARG A 144 13.03 -1.20 5.18
N PHE A 145 12.94 0.03 4.67
CA PHE A 145 13.13 1.26 5.45
C PHE A 145 12.06 1.43 6.55
N ILE A 146 10.79 1.25 6.18
CA ILE A 146 9.65 1.35 7.11
C ILE A 146 9.70 0.24 8.15
N GLU A 147 9.95 -1.00 7.75
CA GLU A 147 10.06 -2.14 8.66
C GLU A 147 11.15 -1.93 9.70
N ARG A 148 12.34 -1.47 9.27
CA ARG A 148 13.43 -1.19 10.20
C ARG A 148 13.07 -0.07 11.19
N SER A 149 12.41 0.98 10.70
CA SER A 149 11.95 2.10 11.52
C SER A 149 10.88 1.67 12.53
N LEU A 150 9.95 0.79 12.11
CA LEU A 150 8.90 0.26 12.97
C LEU A 150 9.44 -0.60 14.11
N ILE A 151 10.46 -1.43 13.85
CA ILE A 151 11.08 -2.26 14.89
C ILE A 151 11.58 -1.39 16.05
N ASP A 152 12.30 -0.30 15.73
CA ASP A 152 12.82 0.61 16.74
C ASP A 152 11.68 1.42 17.40
N THR A 153 10.71 1.89 16.61
CA THR A 153 9.50 2.60 17.11
C THR A 153 8.72 1.78 18.15
N VAL A 154 8.56 0.47 17.88
CA VAL A 154 7.86 -0.47 18.78
C VAL A 154 8.68 -0.73 20.04
N ALA A 155 10.00 -0.88 19.91
CA ALA A 155 10.89 -1.07 21.05
C ALA A 155 10.86 0.15 21.99
N ASP A 156 10.78 1.35 21.42
CA ASP A 156 10.69 2.63 22.15
C ASP A 156 9.28 2.95 22.67
N GLN A 157 8.29 2.10 22.36
CA GLN A 157 6.87 2.26 22.78
C GLN A 157 6.26 3.60 22.36
N ILE A 158 6.64 4.10 21.18
CA ILE A 158 6.12 5.37 20.64
C ILE A 158 4.61 5.25 20.36
N PRO A 159 3.80 6.25 20.75
CA PRO A 159 2.38 6.27 20.42
C PRO A 159 2.13 6.21 18.91
N ARG A 160 1.16 5.38 18.49
CA ARG A 160 0.88 5.11 17.06
C ARG A 160 0.58 6.35 16.22
N ASN A 161 0.00 7.37 16.84
CA ASN A 161 -0.40 8.61 16.18
C ASN A 161 0.78 9.57 15.94
N ASP A 162 1.93 9.33 16.57
CA ASP A 162 3.12 10.18 16.44
C ASP A 162 3.97 9.77 15.22
N GLY A 163 3.60 8.68 14.54
CA GLY A 163 4.32 8.13 13.40
C GLY A 163 5.40 7.14 13.80
N ILE A 164 6.41 6.97 12.94
CA ILE A 164 7.52 6.02 13.15
C ILE A 164 8.84 6.78 13.25
N ASN A 165 9.78 6.27 14.06
CA ASN A 165 11.14 6.80 14.25
C ASN A 165 12.03 6.49 13.03
N PHE A 166 11.75 7.11 11.89
CA PHE A 166 12.47 6.83 10.65
C PHE A 166 13.75 7.66 10.47
N GLU A 167 13.95 8.71 11.28
CA GLU A 167 15.06 9.65 11.14
C GLU A 167 16.42 8.94 11.21
N SER A 168 16.56 8.00 12.14
CA SER A 168 17.77 7.18 12.33
C SER A 168 18.05 6.25 11.13
N HIS A 169 17.04 5.98 10.31
CA HIS A 169 17.12 5.05 9.18
C HIS A 169 17.16 5.73 7.81
N LEU A 170 17.14 7.07 7.76
CA LEU A 170 17.16 7.82 6.49
C LEU A 170 18.36 7.47 5.60
N SER A 171 19.49 7.07 6.20
CA SER A 171 20.68 6.62 5.47
C SER A 171 20.43 5.38 4.61
N MET A 172 19.44 4.54 4.95
CA MET A 172 19.02 3.40 4.12
C MET A 172 18.42 3.83 2.77
N LEU A 173 18.02 5.09 2.65
CA LEU A 173 17.49 5.65 1.42
C LEU A 173 18.57 6.23 0.49
N LEU A 174 19.79 6.39 0.99
CA LEU A 174 20.94 6.77 0.17
C LEU A 174 21.46 5.52 -0.54
N ASP A 175 21.69 5.61 -1.84
CA ASP A 175 22.37 4.57 -2.62
C ASP A 175 23.89 4.74 -2.53
#